data_AF-A0A1F2X0A6-F1
#
_entry.id   AF-A0A1F2X0A6-F1
#
_cell.length_a   1.000
_cell.length_b   1.000
_cell.length_c   1.000
_cell.angle_alpha   90.00
_cell.angle_beta   90.00
_cell.angle_gamma   90.00
#
_symmetry.space_group_name_H-M   'P 1'
#
loop_
_entity.id
_entity.type
_entity.pdbx_description
1 polymer ?
#
loop_
_entity_poly.entity_id
_entity_poly.type
_entity_poly.pdbx_seq_one_letter_code
_entity_poly.pdbx_strand_id
1 'polypeptide(L)'
;MGMIKGFMVPLRQIFKRKVTTQYPEQKRSKPQRFHGRHVLNRYPDGMEKCIGCELCAGVCPARCIYVRGKENPPDAPVSPGERYGFIYEINLLRCIFCGLCEEACPTEAITMTQLFEMSVTNRNDAIYTRSELLMNPDGTVPHPQPDSILVDKGELRLADGWMRATASSGRAAYEGVIAWTATAGVGTRPAEKGQSAEATRSPLPATGKSGDSEREAGSGKREADHG
;
A
#
# COMPACT_ATOMS: atom_id res chain seq x y z
N MET A 1 -39.56 -37.74 9.18
CA MET A 1 -38.24 -37.74 8.50
C MET A 1 -37.47 -36.41 8.57
N GLY A 2 -38.12 -35.26 8.84
CA GLY A 2 -37.43 -33.95 8.85
C GLY A 2 -36.46 -33.73 10.01
N MET A 3 -36.82 -34.17 11.22
CA MET A 3 -36.02 -33.88 12.43
C MET A 3 -34.68 -34.64 12.46
N ILE A 4 -34.67 -35.91 12.05
CA ILE A 4 -33.46 -36.74 11.98
C ILE A 4 -32.48 -36.21 10.93
N LYS A 5 -32.97 -35.75 9.77
CA LYS A 5 -32.13 -35.08 8.76
C LYS A 5 -31.49 -33.81 9.30
N GLY A 6 -32.19 -33.06 10.15
CA GLY A 6 -31.65 -31.87 10.83
C GLY A 6 -30.48 -32.20 11.76
N PHE A 7 -30.62 -33.21 12.62
CA PHE A 7 -29.55 -33.64 13.52
C PHE A 7 -28.35 -34.28 12.81
N MET A 8 -28.53 -34.82 11.60
CA MET A 8 -27.41 -35.34 10.80
C MET A 8 -26.47 -34.24 10.27
N VAL A 9 -26.93 -33.00 10.12
CA VAL A 9 -26.09 -31.88 9.65
C VAL A 9 -24.97 -31.52 10.63
N PRO A 10 -25.23 -31.21 11.92
CA PRO A 10 -24.17 -30.92 12.88
C PRO A 10 -23.28 -32.15 13.13
N LEU A 11 -23.85 -33.37 13.14
CA LEU A 11 -23.07 -34.60 13.27
C LEU A 11 -22.04 -34.74 12.13
N ARG A 12 -22.44 -34.46 10.88
CA ARG A 12 -21.51 -34.42 9.74
C ARG A 12 -20.46 -33.32 9.87
N GLN A 13 -20.78 -32.21 10.52
CA GLN A 13 -19.86 -31.08 10.67
C GLN A 13 -18.76 -31.36 11.70
N ILE A 14 -19.03 -32.16 12.74
CA ILE A 14 -18.03 -32.56 13.77
C ILE A 14 -16.84 -33.29 13.13
N PHE A 15 -17.10 -34.14 12.14
CA PHE A 15 -16.05 -34.93 11.47
C PHE A 15 -15.36 -34.19 10.32
N LYS A 16 -15.79 -32.97 9.96
CA LYS A 16 -15.09 -32.17 8.95
C LYS A 16 -13.91 -31.42 9.57
N ARG A 17 -12.85 -31.24 8.78
CA ARG A 17 -11.72 -30.39 9.15
C ARG A 17 -12.20 -28.94 9.35
N LYS A 18 -11.76 -28.32 10.45
CA LYS A 18 -12.07 -26.92 10.77
C LYS A 18 -11.35 -26.01 9.78
N VAL A 19 -12.09 -25.08 9.16
CA VAL A 19 -11.53 -24.01 8.33
C VAL A 19 -11.19 -22.82 9.23
N THR A 20 -10.20 -23.00 10.08
CA THR A 20 -9.73 -22.00 11.05
C THR A 20 -8.23 -21.80 10.90
N THR A 21 -7.79 -20.55 10.97
CA THR A 21 -6.38 -20.17 10.98
C THR A 21 -6.00 -19.81 12.41
N GLN A 22 -4.83 -20.23 12.90
CA GLN A 22 -4.34 -19.87 14.23
C GLN A 22 -3.62 -18.52 14.16
N TYR A 23 -4.26 -17.48 14.68
CA TYR A 23 -3.65 -16.15 14.85
C TYR A 23 -3.08 -16.06 16.26
N PRO A 24 -1.85 -15.52 16.46
CA PRO A 24 -1.04 -14.73 15.51
C PRO A 24 -0.04 -15.51 14.64
N GLU A 25 0.14 -16.82 14.84
CA GLU A 25 1.21 -17.60 14.19
C GLU A 25 1.02 -17.74 12.68
N GLN A 26 -0.21 -17.80 12.21
CA GLN A 26 -0.59 -17.87 10.80
C GLN A 26 -1.53 -16.73 10.46
N LYS A 27 -1.05 -15.78 9.65
CA LYS A 27 -1.87 -14.71 9.09
C LYS A 27 -2.48 -15.16 7.76
N ARG A 28 -3.67 -14.66 7.46
CA ARG A 28 -4.28 -14.83 6.13
C ARG A 28 -3.62 -13.87 5.15
N SER A 29 -3.45 -14.30 3.90
CA SER A 29 -2.98 -13.42 2.83
C SER A 29 -4.00 -12.31 2.61
N LYS A 30 -3.52 -11.06 2.63
CA LYS A 30 -4.32 -9.87 2.38
C LYS A 30 -4.41 -9.63 0.86
N PRO A 31 -5.53 -9.08 0.36
CA PRO A 31 -5.58 -8.66 -1.03
C PRO A 31 -4.59 -7.53 -1.27
N GLN A 32 -4.08 -7.40 -2.49
CA GLN A 32 -3.18 -6.32 -2.94
C GLN A 32 -3.86 -4.93 -3.01
N ARG A 33 -5.06 -4.75 -2.43
CA ARG A 33 -5.76 -3.46 -2.35
C ARG A 33 -6.39 -3.29 -0.98
N PHE A 34 -5.66 -3.71 0.04
CA PHE A 34 -6.13 -3.67 1.40
C PHE A 34 -5.93 -2.28 1.99
N HIS A 35 -7.00 -1.72 2.55
CA HIS A 35 -6.94 -0.44 3.24
C HIS A 35 -6.55 -0.66 4.70
N GLY A 36 -5.26 -0.55 5.00
CA GLY A 36 -4.74 -0.62 6.36
C GLY A 36 -4.17 0.71 6.85
N ARG A 37 -2.98 0.67 7.41
CA ARG A 37 -2.36 1.83 8.06
C ARG A 37 -1.94 2.90 7.05
N HIS A 38 -2.25 4.14 7.36
CA HIS A 38 -1.83 5.31 6.60
C HIS A 38 -0.33 5.58 6.79
N VAL A 39 0.37 5.96 5.73
CA VAL A 39 1.80 6.30 5.72
C VAL A 39 2.02 7.53 4.83
N LEU A 40 2.94 8.40 5.26
CA LEU A 40 3.46 9.51 4.48
C LEU A 40 4.79 9.11 3.84
N ASN A 41 4.86 9.17 2.52
CA ASN A 41 5.99 8.72 1.73
C ASN A 41 7.04 9.81 1.52
N ARG A 42 8.26 9.35 1.24
CA ARG A 42 9.37 10.17 0.74
C ARG A 42 9.65 9.88 -0.72
N TYR A 43 10.30 10.83 -1.38
CA TYR A 43 10.97 10.62 -2.67
C TYR A 43 12.27 9.84 -2.46
N PRO A 44 12.85 9.27 -3.53
CA PRO A 44 14.13 8.55 -3.46
C PRO A 44 15.31 9.40 -2.99
N ASP A 45 15.23 10.72 -3.13
CA ASP A 45 16.20 11.69 -2.63
C ASP A 45 16.06 11.97 -1.12
N GLY A 46 15.06 11.38 -0.46
CA GLY A 46 14.77 11.57 0.96
C GLY A 46 13.86 12.75 1.27
N MET A 47 13.48 13.57 0.30
CA MET A 47 12.50 14.65 0.51
C MET A 47 11.10 14.09 0.76
N GLU A 48 10.28 14.82 1.50
CA GLU A 48 8.90 14.42 1.75
C GLU A 48 8.04 14.67 0.52
N LYS A 49 7.10 13.76 0.23
CA LYS A 49 6.15 13.97 -0.86
C LYS A 49 5.05 14.97 -0.52
N CYS A 50 4.75 15.17 0.76
CA CYS A 50 3.63 15.99 1.20
C CYS A 50 3.94 17.49 1.09
N ILE A 51 3.31 18.17 0.13
CA ILE A 51 3.44 19.63 -0.07
C ILE A 51 2.48 20.47 0.79
N GLY A 52 1.68 19.82 1.65
CA GLY A 52 0.73 20.53 2.52
C GLY A 52 -0.41 21.24 1.77
N CYS A 53 -0.95 20.64 0.70
CA CYS A 53 -2.05 21.20 -0.11
C CYS A 53 -3.46 21.01 0.50
N GLU A 54 -3.57 20.27 1.60
CA GLU A 54 -4.81 20.08 2.37
C GLU A 54 -5.97 19.35 1.63
N LEU A 55 -5.76 18.88 0.40
CA LEU A 55 -6.78 18.15 -0.39
C LEU A 55 -7.29 16.87 0.30
N CYS A 56 -6.39 16.11 0.92
CA CYS A 56 -6.76 14.90 1.68
C CYS A 56 -7.65 15.21 2.89
N ALA A 57 -7.47 16.37 3.54
CA ALA A 57 -8.34 16.82 4.61
C ALA A 57 -9.69 17.31 4.08
N GLY A 58 -9.69 18.03 2.95
CA GLY A 58 -10.89 18.51 2.28
C GLY A 58 -11.81 17.39 1.78
N VAL A 59 -11.26 16.32 1.21
CA VAL A 59 -12.03 15.18 0.69
C VAL A 59 -12.51 14.22 1.79
N CYS A 60 -11.95 14.31 3.00
CA CYS A 60 -12.17 13.31 4.04
C CYS A 60 -13.64 13.33 4.54
N PRO A 61 -14.44 12.28 4.30
CA PRO A 61 -15.86 12.26 4.69
C PRO A 61 -16.05 12.25 6.21
N ALA A 62 -15.09 11.70 6.95
CA ALA A 62 -15.12 11.64 8.41
C ALA A 62 -14.52 12.89 9.09
N ARG A 63 -13.90 13.79 8.30
CA ARG A 63 -13.15 14.96 8.76
C ARG A 63 -12.15 14.59 9.88
N CYS A 64 -11.36 13.54 9.64
CA CYS A 64 -10.41 12.99 10.61
C CYS A 64 -8.95 13.42 10.38
N ILE A 65 -8.66 14.13 9.30
CA ILE A 65 -7.31 14.57 8.94
C ILE A 65 -7.21 16.09 9.18
N TYR A 66 -6.13 16.50 9.84
CA TYR A 66 -5.76 17.91 9.98
C TYR A 66 -4.40 18.13 9.32
N VAL A 67 -4.32 19.11 8.41
CA VAL A 67 -3.10 19.45 7.67
C VAL A 67 -2.91 20.95 7.74
N ARG A 68 -1.67 21.38 7.98
CA ARG A 68 -1.26 22.78 7.85
C ARG A 68 0.02 22.85 7.04
N GLY A 69 -0.03 23.51 5.89
CA GLY A 69 1.16 23.79 5.08
C GLY A 69 2.02 24.93 5.65
N LYS A 70 3.34 24.89 5.42
CA LYS A 70 4.28 25.99 5.67
C LYS A 70 5.21 26.13 4.47
N GLU A 71 5.75 27.32 4.25
CA GLU A 71 6.79 27.56 3.25
C GLU A 71 8.06 26.77 3.57
N ASN A 72 8.69 26.24 2.51
CA ASN A 72 9.96 25.55 2.62
C ASN A 72 11.08 26.52 3.04
N PRO A 73 12.01 26.07 3.90
CA PRO A 73 13.24 26.83 4.15
C PRO A 73 14.05 26.97 2.84
N PRO A 74 14.60 28.17 2.54
CA PRO A 74 15.35 28.38 1.29
C PRO A 74 16.61 27.52 1.19
N ASP A 75 17.29 27.29 2.31
CA ASP A 75 18.57 26.55 2.35
C ASP A 75 18.39 25.03 2.55
N ALA A 76 17.19 24.58 2.94
CA ALA A 76 16.92 23.18 3.28
C ALA A 76 15.44 22.83 3.01
N PRO A 77 15.04 22.65 1.74
CA PRO A 77 13.67 22.30 1.39
C PRO A 77 13.30 20.92 1.95
N VAL A 78 12.10 20.81 2.52
CA VAL A 78 11.60 19.57 3.12
C VAL A 78 10.88 18.71 2.08
N SER A 79 10.15 19.35 1.17
CA SER A 79 9.47 18.73 0.02
C SER A 79 9.80 19.48 -1.27
N PRO A 80 9.57 18.89 -2.45
CA PRO A 80 9.64 19.64 -3.69
C PRO A 80 8.63 20.79 -3.73
N GLY A 81 9.06 21.93 -4.28
CA GLY A 81 8.23 23.13 -4.42
C GLY A 81 8.37 24.12 -3.27
N GLU A 82 7.40 25.03 -3.15
CA GLU A 82 7.48 26.18 -2.24
C GLU A 82 6.99 25.87 -0.82
N ARG A 83 6.25 24.75 -0.62
CA ARG A 83 5.57 24.43 0.65
C ARG A 83 5.67 22.96 0.99
N TYR A 84 5.59 22.66 2.29
CA TYR A 84 5.55 21.31 2.87
C TYR A 84 4.45 21.16 3.92
N GLY A 85 4.07 19.91 4.22
CA GLY A 85 3.15 19.58 5.32
C GLY A 85 3.79 19.76 6.70
N PHE A 86 3.67 20.95 7.29
CA PHE A 86 4.24 21.29 8.60
C PHE A 86 3.54 20.55 9.75
N ILE A 87 2.22 20.53 9.75
CA ILE A 87 1.41 19.71 10.65
C ILE A 87 0.63 18.73 9.80
N TYR A 88 0.65 17.46 10.20
CA TYR A 88 -0.15 16.42 9.59
C TYR A 88 -0.60 15.46 10.70
N GLU A 89 -1.90 15.33 10.91
CA GLU A 89 -2.47 14.47 11.95
C GLU A 89 -3.67 13.71 11.39
N ILE A 90 -3.80 12.43 11.75
CA ILE A 90 -4.97 11.61 11.44
C ILE A 90 -5.51 10.99 12.72
N ASN A 91 -6.78 11.24 13.01
CA ASN A 91 -7.49 10.53 14.08
C ASN A 91 -8.04 9.19 13.56
N LEU A 92 -7.38 8.09 13.92
CA LEU A 92 -7.75 6.74 13.47
C LEU A 92 -9.06 6.22 14.09
N LEU A 93 -9.52 6.78 15.20
CA LEU A 93 -10.84 6.43 15.77
C LEU A 93 -12.00 7.04 14.97
N ARG A 94 -11.74 8.10 14.20
CA ARG A 94 -12.72 8.71 13.29
C ARG A 94 -12.56 8.23 11.86
N CYS A 95 -11.37 7.82 11.46
CA CYS A 95 -11.11 7.35 10.11
C CYS A 95 -11.95 6.10 9.80
N ILE A 96 -12.59 6.10 8.63
CA ILE A 96 -13.37 4.96 8.13
C ILE A 96 -12.61 4.14 7.08
N PHE A 97 -11.31 4.41 6.89
CA PHE A 97 -10.42 3.69 5.96
C PHE A 97 -10.97 3.59 4.52
N CYS A 98 -11.56 4.69 4.03
CA CYS A 98 -12.21 4.72 2.72
C CYS A 98 -11.25 4.87 1.53
N GLY A 99 -10.01 5.34 1.74
CA GLY A 99 -9.03 5.55 0.67
C GLY A 99 -9.13 6.87 -0.11
N LEU A 100 -10.14 7.70 0.13
CA LEU A 100 -10.29 8.99 -0.58
C LEU A 100 -9.10 9.94 -0.40
N CYS A 101 -8.42 9.87 0.75
CA CYS A 101 -7.24 10.70 1.02
C CYS A 101 -6.05 10.35 0.09
N GLU A 102 -5.92 9.07 -0.27
CA GLU A 102 -4.91 8.58 -1.21
C GLU A 102 -5.26 9.03 -2.64
N GLU A 103 -6.51 8.83 -3.07
CA GLU A 103 -6.97 9.22 -4.41
C GLU A 103 -6.90 10.73 -4.65
N ALA A 104 -7.16 11.54 -3.62
CA ALA A 104 -7.12 13.00 -3.74
C ALA A 104 -5.69 13.57 -3.65
N CYS A 105 -4.68 12.76 -3.28
CA CYS A 105 -3.34 13.27 -3.06
C CYS A 105 -2.59 13.47 -4.39
N PRO A 106 -2.27 14.70 -4.81
CA PRO A 106 -1.69 14.96 -6.13
C PRO A 106 -0.23 14.52 -6.24
N THR A 107 0.46 14.38 -5.11
CA THR A 107 1.86 13.97 -5.02
C THR A 107 2.02 12.58 -4.41
N GLU A 108 0.91 11.86 -4.18
CA GLU A 108 0.92 10.48 -3.67
C GLU A 108 1.70 10.36 -2.35
N ALA A 109 1.58 11.43 -1.54
CA ALA A 109 2.27 11.53 -0.28
C ALA A 109 1.65 10.61 0.77
N ILE A 110 0.31 10.56 0.84
CA ILE A 110 -0.42 9.71 1.76
C ILE A 110 -0.85 8.44 1.02
N THR A 111 -0.51 7.27 1.56
CA THR A 111 -0.92 5.96 1.03
C THR A 111 -1.33 5.02 2.17
N MET A 112 -2.13 4.01 1.88
CA MET A 112 -2.46 2.96 2.85
C MET A 112 -1.64 1.70 2.64
N THR A 113 -1.17 1.12 3.73
CA THR A 113 -0.42 -0.13 3.79
C THR A 113 -1.33 -1.31 4.09
N GLN A 114 -0.78 -2.52 4.03
CA GLN A 114 -1.52 -3.73 4.38
C GLN A 114 -1.59 -3.99 5.90
N LEU A 115 -0.88 -3.23 6.72
CA LEU A 115 -0.87 -3.42 8.16
C LEU A 115 -2.24 -3.03 8.76
N PHE A 116 -2.86 -3.92 9.53
CA PHE A 116 -4.10 -3.62 10.28
C PHE A 116 -3.91 -3.65 11.79
N GLU A 117 -2.81 -4.23 12.27
CA GLU A 117 -2.49 -4.43 13.67
C GLU A 117 -2.03 -3.13 14.36
N MET A 118 -2.96 -2.18 14.50
CA MET A 118 -2.75 -0.84 15.06
C MET A 118 -3.55 -0.61 16.34
N SER A 119 -3.81 -1.67 17.11
CA SER A 119 -4.57 -1.54 18.34
C SER A 119 -3.79 -0.71 19.37
N VAL A 120 -4.43 0.31 19.92
CA VAL A 120 -3.89 1.15 20.99
C VAL A 120 -4.74 1.04 22.24
N THR A 121 -4.14 1.30 23.40
CA THR A 121 -4.82 1.23 24.70
C THR A 121 -5.36 2.59 25.15
N ASN A 122 -4.79 3.69 24.67
CA ASN A 122 -5.27 5.05 24.92
C ASN A 122 -5.86 5.67 23.65
N ARG A 123 -6.89 6.51 23.81
CA ARG A 123 -7.48 7.29 22.72
C ARG A 123 -6.48 8.26 22.07
N ASN A 124 -5.60 8.87 22.86
CA ASN A 124 -4.63 9.84 22.34
C ASN A 124 -3.62 9.19 21.40
N ASP A 125 -3.23 7.94 21.68
CA ASP A 125 -2.30 7.17 20.86
C ASP A 125 -2.91 6.78 19.49
N ALA A 126 -4.24 6.93 19.32
CA ALA A 126 -4.90 6.72 18.03
C ALA A 126 -4.86 7.97 17.12
N ILE A 127 -4.30 9.08 17.59
CA ILE A 127 -4.08 10.30 16.81
C ILE A 127 -2.66 10.24 16.28
N TYR A 128 -2.53 9.83 15.02
CA TYR A 128 -1.22 9.65 14.41
C TYR A 128 -0.73 10.98 13.88
N THR A 129 0.44 11.38 14.35
CA THR A 129 1.13 12.60 13.98
C THR A 129 2.04 12.40 12.77
N ARG A 130 2.52 13.51 12.20
CA ARG A 130 3.45 13.53 11.06
C ARG A 130 4.66 12.61 11.29
N SER A 131 5.24 12.63 12.49
CA SER A 131 6.39 11.79 12.85
C SER A 131 6.08 10.29 12.85
N GLU A 132 4.84 9.91 13.14
CA GLU A 132 4.43 8.49 13.18
C GLU A 132 3.97 7.99 11.82
N LEU A 133 3.49 8.88 10.97
CA LEU A 133 3.04 8.57 9.61
C LEU A 133 4.20 8.57 8.62
N LEU A 134 5.19 9.44 8.80
CA LEU A 134 6.27 9.66 7.85
C LEU A 134 7.26 8.50 7.84
N MET A 135 7.48 7.97 6.64
CA MET A 135 8.50 6.98 6.38
C MET A 135 9.89 7.56 6.70
N ASN A 136 10.72 6.74 7.33
CA ASN A 136 12.12 7.07 7.58
C ASN A 136 12.91 7.07 6.27
N PRO A 137 14.07 7.76 6.19
CA PRO A 137 14.91 7.78 4.99
C PRO A 137 15.41 6.39 4.55
N ASP A 138 15.46 5.42 5.46
CA ASP A 138 15.81 4.02 5.19
C ASP A 138 14.66 3.18 4.60
N GLY A 139 13.51 3.80 4.33
CA GLY A 139 12.32 3.15 3.81
C GLY A 139 11.56 2.31 4.85
N THR A 140 11.87 2.46 6.14
CA THR A 140 11.08 1.87 7.23
C THR A 140 9.93 2.80 7.62
N VAL A 141 8.82 2.21 8.04
CA VAL A 141 7.69 2.98 8.60
C VAL A 141 7.73 2.82 10.12
N PRO A 142 7.76 3.92 10.89
CA PRO A 142 7.70 3.86 12.35
C PRO A 142 6.42 3.14 12.79
N HIS A 143 6.43 2.26 13.80
CA HIS A 143 5.21 1.68 14.37
C HIS A 143 5.26 1.81 15.90
N PRO A 144 4.15 2.15 16.59
CA PRO A 144 4.15 2.33 18.05
C PRO A 144 4.61 1.08 18.82
N GLN A 145 4.39 -0.10 18.25
CA GLN A 145 4.77 -1.39 18.82
C GLN A 145 5.65 -2.15 17.81
N PRO A 146 6.94 -1.80 17.66
CA PRO A 146 7.77 -2.36 16.61
C PRO A 146 8.21 -3.81 16.90
N ASP A 147 8.16 -4.26 18.15
CA ASP A 147 8.64 -5.59 18.58
C ASP A 147 7.50 -6.56 18.89
N SER A 148 6.26 -6.19 18.53
CA SER A 148 5.09 -7.03 18.71
C SER A 148 5.08 -8.19 17.72
N ILE A 149 4.83 -9.41 18.21
CA ILE A 149 4.60 -10.59 17.36
C ILE A 149 3.41 -10.42 16.41
N LEU A 150 2.51 -9.48 16.70
CA LEU A 150 1.35 -9.18 15.87
C LEU A 150 1.72 -8.36 14.64
N VAL A 151 2.82 -7.61 14.66
CA VAL A 151 3.13 -6.62 13.62
C VAL A 151 4.12 -7.21 12.63
N ASP A 152 3.69 -7.37 11.39
CA ASP A 152 4.60 -7.72 10.30
C ASP A 152 5.10 -6.42 9.63
N LYS A 153 6.37 -6.08 9.85
CA LYS A 153 7.00 -4.89 9.25
C LYS A 153 7.09 -4.96 7.73
N GLY A 154 7.00 -6.15 7.13
CA GLY A 154 6.92 -6.32 5.68
C GLY A 154 5.65 -5.67 5.12
N GLU A 155 4.53 -5.78 5.83
CA GLU A 155 3.23 -5.23 5.39
C GLU A 155 3.18 -3.71 5.41
N LEU A 156 4.01 -3.07 6.24
CA LEU A 156 4.18 -1.61 6.25
C LEU A 156 4.83 -1.07 4.96
N ARG A 157 5.56 -1.92 4.23
CA ARG A 157 6.14 -1.56 2.93
C ARG A 157 5.24 -1.93 1.76
N LEU A 158 4.17 -2.68 2.02
CA LEU A 158 3.16 -3.02 1.03
C LEU A 158 2.09 -1.95 1.10
N ALA A 159 2.34 -0.82 0.45
CA ALA A 159 1.28 0.15 0.17
C ALA A 159 0.53 -0.29 -1.08
N ASP A 160 -0.79 -0.23 -1.03
CA ASP A 160 -1.64 -0.57 -2.17
C ASP A 160 -2.16 0.71 -2.81
N GLY A 161 -1.27 1.38 -3.55
CA GLY A 161 -1.62 2.56 -4.32
C GLY A 161 -2.66 2.23 -5.39
N TRP A 162 -3.85 2.84 -5.34
CA TRP A 162 -4.75 2.83 -6.50
C TRP A 162 -4.11 3.63 -7.64
N MET A 163 -4.09 3.04 -8.82
CA MET A 163 -3.84 3.72 -10.07
C MET A 163 -5.17 4.22 -10.62
N ARG A 164 -5.30 5.53 -10.81
CA ARG A 164 -6.12 6.05 -11.91
C ARG A 164 -5.14 6.49 -13.00
N ALA A 165 -4.67 5.53 -13.80
CA ALA A 165 -4.01 5.81 -15.07
C ALA A 165 -4.83 5.22 -16.22
N THR A 166 -6.02 5.76 -16.46
CA THR A 166 -6.08 6.45 -17.76
C THR A 166 -5.19 7.65 -17.53
N ALA A 167 -4.12 7.84 -18.31
CA ALA A 167 -3.09 8.89 -18.16
C ALA A 167 -3.52 10.06 -17.26
N SER A 168 -2.65 10.71 -16.50
CA SER A 168 -3.05 11.88 -15.67
C SER A 168 -3.90 12.96 -16.41
N SER A 169 -3.97 12.90 -17.75
CA SER A 169 -4.84 13.65 -18.67
C SER A 169 -5.81 12.84 -19.61
N GLY A 170 -5.96 11.51 -19.52
CA GLY A 170 -6.79 10.71 -20.45
C GLY A 170 -6.22 10.56 -21.87
N ARG A 171 -4.92 10.84 -22.08
CA ARG A 171 -4.23 10.66 -23.37
C ARG A 171 -3.87 9.19 -23.65
N ALA A 172 -4.35 8.66 -24.77
CA ALA A 172 -4.00 7.33 -25.30
C ALA A 172 -2.48 7.12 -25.50
N ALA A 173 -1.72 8.20 -25.66
CA ALA A 173 -0.26 8.15 -25.87
C ALA A 173 0.55 7.62 -24.67
N TYR A 174 -0.07 7.42 -23.50
CA TYR A 174 0.62 6.94 -22.29
C TYR A 174 0.21 5.52 -21.87
N GLU A 175 -0.53 4.79 -22.72
CA GLU A 175 -0.84 3.38 -22.47
C GLU A 175 0.43 2.50 -22.59
N GLY A 176 0.69 1.64 -21.61
CA GLY A 176 1.86 0.74 -21.62
C GLY A 176 3.21 1.42 -21.34
N VAL A 177 3.22 2.71 -20.96
CA VAL A 177 4.42 3.44 -20.57
C VAL A 177 4.66 3.29 -19.07
N ILE A 178 5.92 3.04 -18.68
CA ILE A 178 6.33 3.08 -17.28
C ILE A 178 6.27 4.55 -16.83
N ALA A 179 5.20 4.90 -16.13
CA ALA A 179 5.06 6.18 -15.46
C ALA A 179 5.40 6.04 -13.97
N TRP A 180 5.71 7.18 -13.34
CA TRP A 180 5.72 7.25 -11.89
C TRP A 180 4.32 6.87 -11.39
N THR A 181 4.26 5.94 -10.43
CA THR A 181 3.00 5.38 -9.92
C THR A 181 2.89 5.61 -8.42
N ALA A 182 1.65 5.82 -7.96
CA ALA A 182 1.20 6.05 -6.58
C ALA A 182 1.48 4.98 -5.56
N THR A 183 2.33 4.01 -5.88
CA THR A 183 2.59 2.91 -4.98
C THR A 183 4.03 2.94 -4.54
N ALA A 184 4.25 3.02 -3.22
CA ALA A 184 5.45 2.50 -2.60
C ALA A 184 5.43 0.95 -2.70
N GLY A 185 5.47 0.44 -3.94
CA GLY A 185 5.95 -0.90 -4.19
C GLY A 185 7.47 -0.86 -4.15
N VAL A 186 8.10 -1.90 -3.61
CA VAL A 186 9.55 -2.05 -3.76
C VAL A 186 9.82 -2.43 -5.21
N GLY A 187 10.63 -1.61 -5.91
CA GLY A 187 11.08 -1.88 -7.28
C GLY A 187 10.22 -1.26 -8.38
N THR A 188 10.62 -1.50 -9.62
CA THR A 188 9.90 -1.05 -10.83
C THR A 188 8.78 -2.04 -11.13
N ARG A 189 7.53 -1.57 -11.14
CA ARG A 189 6.40 -2.38 -11.60
C ARG A 189 6.28 -2.29 -13.13
N PRO A 190 5.90 -3.37 -13.83
CA PRO A 190 5.56 -3.29 -15.25
C PRO A 190 4.39 -2.32 -15.44
N ALA A 191 4.39 -1.58 -16.55
CA ALA A 191 3.30 -0.66 -16.87
C ALA A 191 1.95 -1.41 -16.90
N GLU A 192 0.89 -0.79 -16.35
CA GLU A 192 -0.45 -1.35 -16.48
C GLU A 192 -0.84 -1.43 -17.96
N LYS A 193 -1.44 -2.56 -18.35
CA LYS A 193 -1.95 -2.73 -19.71
C LYS A 193 -3.13 -1.79 -19.91
N GLY A 194 -3.02 -0.88 -20.87
CA GLY A 194 -4.08 0.06 -21.23
C GLY A 194 -5.34 -0.65 -21.73
N GLN A 195 -6.45 0.07 -21.78
CA GLN A 195 -7.74 -0.47 -22.25
C GLN A 195 -7.70 -0.90 -23.72
N SER A 196 -6.75 -0.37 -24.51
CA SER A 196 -6.52 -0.72 -25.91
C SER A 196 -5.59 -1.92 -26.10
N ALA A 197 -4.95 -2.40 -25.03
CA ALA A 197 -4.09 -3.58 -25.08
C ALA A 197 -4.97 -4.83 -25.05
N GLU A 198 -4.92 -5.62 -26.12
CA GLU A 198 -5.73 -6.82 -26.31
C GLU A 198 -5.60 -7.75 -25.09
N ALA A 199 -6.72 -7.98 -24.42
CA ALA A 199 -6.77 -8.63 -23.12
C ALA A 199 -6.39 -10.12 -23.23
N THR A 200 -5.09 -10.43 -23.23
CA THR A 200 -4.63 -11.80 -22.97
C THR A 200 -4.93 -12.08 -21.50
N ARG A 201 -5.97 -12.87 -21.24
CA ARG A 201 -6.31 -13.39 -19.91
C ARG A 201 -5.11 -14.19 -19.38
N SER A 202 -4.25 -13.57 -18.58
CA SER A 202 -3.24 -14.30 -17.84
C SER A 202 -3.93 -15.17 -16.78
N PRO A 203 -3.58 -16.46 -16.66
CA PRO A 203 -4.09 -17.29 -15.58
C PRO A 203 -3.59 -16.74 -14.24
N LEU A 204 -4.45 -16.73 -13.23
CA LEU A 204 -4.07 -16.50 -11.83
C LEU A 204 -2.89 -17.44 -11.47
N PRO A 205 -1.86 -16.97 -10.77
CA PRO A 205 -0.74 -17.83 -10.40
C PRO A 205 -1.24 -18.95 -9.48
N ALA A 206 -1.03 -20.19 -9.93
CA ALA A 206 -1.34 -21.39 -9.18
C ALA A 206 -0.47 -21.44 -7.91
N THR A 207 -1.11 -21.73 -6.79
CA THR A 207 -0.46 -22.00 -5.52
C THR A 207 0.37 -23.29 -5.60
N GLY A 208 1.67 -23.27 -5.28
CA GLY A 208 2.39 -24.49 -4.88
C GLY A 208 3.88 -24.59 -5.20
N LYS A 209 4.70 -24.41 -4.15
CA LYS A 209 5.89 -25.17 -3.70
C LYS A 209 7.04 -25.58 -4.66
N SER A 210 8.24 -25.51 -4.03
CA SER A 210 9.52 -26.21 -4.30
C SER A 210 10.20 -25.84 -5.62
N GLY A 211 11.51 -25.72 -5.72
CA GLY A 211 12.65 -26.10 -4.89
C GLY A 211 13.88 -25.95 -5.79
N ASP A 212 15.06 -26.03 -5.17
CA ASP A 212 16.40 -25.85 -5.74
C ASP A 212 16.65 -26.42 -7.16
N SER A 213 17.45 -25.70 -7.96
CA SER A 213 18.71 -26.25 -8.53
C SER A 213 19.45 -25.24 -9.43
N GLU A 214 20.68 -24.96 -8.98
CA GLU A 214 21.92 -24.50 -9.62
C GLU A 214 22.15 -24.62 -11.15
N ARG A 215 23.07 -23.75 -11.63
CA ARG A 215 24.13 -23.93 -12.67
C ARG A 215 23.70 -24.06 -14.15
N GLU A 216 24.46 -23.69 -15.18
CA GLU A 216 25.67 -22.88 -15.44
C GLU A 216 25.79 -22.83 -16.99
N ALA A 217 26.60 -21.90 -17.53
CA ALA A 217 27.18 -21.85 -18.89
C ALA A 217 26.21 -21.57 -20.07
N GLY A 218 26.53 -20.77 -21.10
CA GLY A 218 27.77 -20.14 -21.51
C GLY A 218 27.82 -20.05 -23.05
N SER A 219 28.29 -18.91 -23.59
CA SER A 219 28.68 -18.65 -25.00
C SER A 219 27.56 -18.61 -26.06
N GLY A 220 27.58 -17.75 -27.09
CA GLY A 220 28.54 -16.72 -27.52
C GLY A 220 28.11 -16.04 -28.85
N LYS A 221 28.93 -15.06 -29.27
CA LYS A 221 29.06 -14.40 -30.61
C LYS A 221 27.86 -13.54 -31.08
N ARG A 222 28.01 -12.22 -31.28
CA ARG A 222 28.76 -11.41 -32.28
C ARG A 222 27.96 -11.15 -33.58
N GLU A 223 28.20 -9.93 -34.10
CA GLU A 223 27.74 -9.31 -35.37
C GLU A 223 26.29 -8.81 -35.39
N ALA A 224 25.92 -7.77 -36.13
CA ALA A 224 26.50 -6.54 -36.68
C ALA A 224 25.34 -5.93 -37.50
N ASP A 225 25.33 -4.60 -37.66
CA ASP A 225 24.59 -3.86 -38.68
C ASP A 225 23.04 -3.96 -38.74
N HIS A 226 22.37 -2.81 -38.57
CA HIS A 226 21.87 -2.05 -39.71
C HIS A 226 21.14 -0.76 -39.27
N GLY A 227 21.50 0.35 -39.93
CA GLY A 227 20.56 1.36 -40.42
C GLY A 227 20.11 2.46 -39.47
#